data_AF-A0A223AY93-F1
#
_entry.id   AF-A0A223AY93-F1
#
_cell.length_a   1.000
_cell.length_b   1.000
_cell.length_c   1.000
_cell.angle_alpha   90.00
_cell.angle_beta   90.00
_cell.angle_gamma   90.00
#
_symmetry.space_group_name_H-M   'P 1'
#
loop_
_entity.id
_entity.type
_entity.pdbx_description
1 polymer ?
#
loop_
_entity_poly.entity_id
_entity_poly.type
_entity_poly.pdbx_seq_one_letter_code
_entity_poly.pdbx_strand_id
1 'polypeptide(L)'
;MELLEKDEKYIISLLKEGKKLDAIAFVKDKTGMTLKEAKDYIDKKVNNEYYEKNISISKEDKEYICSLINENKKLQAVAFLHKEKEMTLKEAKDYIDREVLKNKITAKKPIHKRGYIFDEKLDILIPNLTRQKKALKIMLSIFLVLLVITLIQLIFLDRSSDIKMIILRYSISGILLLIITLPLIILNIHIIKNKLKKLENLELSNQFEVKAFISNFELFLQVLLILIFIIIIPIFFVKINYKDYKGIFYFFVLIAITVAGIYELLKILKNKKYSLNIDSREIALLYNKNEMKSIKIEKINYINFYAKKSRRGISSNIPVIQIFDMEKNIFTEMKVKISDYILLKKYFKKYEVLVNDEFNRL
;
A
#
# COMPACT_ATOMS: atom_id res chain seq x y z
N MET A 1 13.53 -44.04 -21.88
CA MET A 1 12.17 -44.35 -21.37
C MET A 1 11.61 -43.06 -20.81
N GLU A 2 10.42 -42.64 -21.25
CA GLU A 2 9.82 -41.37 -20.81
C GLU A 2 9.19 -41.52 -19.41
N LEU A 3 9.27 -40.47 -18.59
CA LEU A 3 8.63 -40.43 -17.26
C LEU A 3 7.12 -40.32 -17.45
N LEU A 4 6.37 -41.21 -16.80
CA LEU A 4 4.91 -41.16 -16.81
C LEU A 4 4.41 -40.10 -15.81
N GLU A 5 3.16 -39.64 -15.99
CA GLU A 5 2.53 -38.65 -15.09
C GLU A 5 2.53 -39.09 -13.61
N LYS A 6 2.48 -40.42 -13.36
CA LYS A 6 2.59 -40.99 -12.02
C LYS A 6 4.00 -40.86 -11.43
N ASP A 7 5.03 -41.00 -12.25
CA ASP A 7 6.43 -40.84 -11.85
C ASP A 7 6.73 -39.37 -11.52
N GLU A 8 6.13 -38.44 -12.29
CA GLU A 8 6.23 -37.01 -12.00
C GLU A 8 5.60 -36.64 -10.65
N LYS A 9 4.41 -37.17 -10.35
CA LYS A 9 3.75 -36.99 -9.04
C LYS A 9 4.59 -37.53 -7.89
N TYR A 10 5.27 -38.66 -8.11
CA TYR A 10 6.16 -39.26 -7.11
C TYR A 10 7.44 -38.43 -6.89
N ILE A 11 8.07 -37.94 -7.96
CA ILE A 11 9.22 -37.03 -7.88
C ILE A 11 8.83 -35.76 -7.11
N ILE A 12 7.65 -35.20 -7.38
CA ILE A 12 7.10 -34.05 -6.64
C ILE A 12 6.94 -34.37 -5.14
N SER A 13 6.47 -35.57 -4.80
CA SER A 13 6.34 -36.01 -3.39
C SER A 13 7.70 -36.04 -2.69
N LEU A 14 8.72 -36.64 -3.31
CA LEU A 14 10.08 -36.72 -2.75
C LEU A 14 10.70 -35.33 -2.56
N LEU A 15 10.48 -34.42 -3.51
CA LEU A 15 10.96 -33.04 -3.41
C LEU A 15 10.26 -32.27 -2.28
N LYS A 16 8.97 -32.49 -2.04
CA LYS A 16 8.24 -31.92 -0.89
C LYS A 16 8.75 -32.43 0.45
N GLU A 17 9.22 -33.67 0.49
CA GLU A 17 9.84 -34.29 1.68
C GLU A 17 11.32 -33.90 1.87
N GLY A 18 11.91 -33.11 0.97
CA GLY A 18 13.33 -32.71 1.04
C GLY A 18 14.32 -33.81 0.59
N LYS A 19 13.82 -34.95 0.10
CA LYS A 19 14.61 -36.12 -0.34
C LYS A 19 15.14 -35.96 -1.76
N LYS A 20 15.98 -34.94 -1.97
CA LYS A 20 16.49 -34.59 -3.30
C LYS A 20 17.37 -35.68 -3.92
N LEU A 21 18.20 -36.34 -3.11
CA LEU A 21 19.07 -37.42 -3.59
C LEU A 21 18.26 -38.62 -4.08
N ASP A 22 17.17 -38.96 -3.36
CA ASP A 22 16.27 -40.04 -3.74
C ASP A 22 15.53 -39.72 -5.04
N ALA A 23 15.12 -38.45 -5.24
CA ALA A 23 14.52 -38.00 -6.49
C ALA A 23 15.49 -38.10 -7.68
N ILE A 24 16.77 -37.74 -7.48
CA ILE A 24 17.81 -37.86 -8.52
C ILE A 24 18.08 -39.34 -8.84
N ALA A 25 18.19 -40.19 -7.82
CA ALA A 25 18.38 -41.63 -7.99
C ALA A 25 17.20 -42.26 -8.74
N PHE A 26 15.96 -41.92 -8.34
CA PHE A 26 14.76 -42.41 -9.00
C PHE A 26 14.68 -42.02 -10.48
N VAL A 27 14.98 -40.76 -10.82
CA VAL A 27 15.00 -40.30 -12.22
C VAL A 27 16.08 -41.05 -13.01
N LYS A 28 17.29 -41.15 -12.45
CA LYS A 28 18.42 -41.85 -13.08
C LYS A 28 18.07 -43.32 -13.38
N ASP A 29 17.52 -44.02 -12.41
CA ASP A 29 17.21 -45.46 -12.51
C ASP A 29 16.03 -45.73 -13.44
N LYS A 30 15.03 -44.83 -13.50
CA LYS A 30 13.87 -44.97 -14.39
C LYS A 30 14.13 -44.60 -15.84
N THR A 31 14.96 -43.59 -16.08
CA THR A 31 15.18 -43.04 -17.43
C THR A 31 16.45 -43.57 -18.09
N GLY A 32 17.39 -44.09 -17.29
CA GLY A 32 18.73 -44.48 -17.75
C GLY A 32 19.68 -43.29 -17.95
N MET A 33 19.30 -42.09 -17.49
CA MET A 33 20.12 -40.88 -17.58
C MET A 33 21.44 -41.02 -16.78
N THR A 34 22.44 -40.24 -17.15
CA THR A 34 23.64 -40.07 -16.32
C THR A 34 23.30 -39.31 -15.04
N LEU A 35 24.12 -39.48 -13.99
CA LEU A 35 23.90 -38.78 -12.71
C LEU A 35 23.82 -37.26 -12.88
N LYS A 36 24.60 -36.71 -13.83
CA LYS A 36 24.63 -35.29 -14.15
C LYS A 36 23.31 -34.83 -14.78
N GLU A 37 22.79 -35.58 -15.76
CA GLU A 37 21.53 -35.26 -16.43
C GLU A 37 20.32 -35.38 -15.48
N ALA A 38 20.30 -36.41 -14.64
CA ALA A 38 19.25 -36.58 -13.63
C ALA A 38 19.26 -35.44 -12.61
N LYS A 39 20.45 -34.97 -12.22
CA LYS A 39 20.61 -33.80 -11.35
C LYS A 39 20.11 -32.52 -12.04
N ASP A 40 20.53 -32.27 -13.28
CA ASP A 40 20.12 -31.09 -14.04
C ASP A 40 18.59 -31.07 -14.28
N TYR A 41 17.99 -32.24 -14.51
CA TYR A 41 16.53 -32.39 -14.65
C TYR A 41 15.78 -32.02 -13.36
N ILE A 42 16.22 -32.55 -12.21
CA ILE A 42 15.62 -32.23 -10.90
C ILE A 42 15.83 -30.75 -10.56
N ASP A 43 17.03 -30.21 -10.79
CA ASP A 43 17.35 -28.80 -10.55
C ASP A 43 16.47 -27.88 -11.41
N LYS A 44 16.19 -28.26 -12.67
CA LYS A 44 15.26 -27.53 -13.54
C LYS A 44 13.81 -27.58 -13.05
N LYS A 45 13.35 -28.71 -12.48
CA LYS A 45 12.01 -28.84 -11.89
C LYS A 45 11.84 -28.02 -10.61
N VAL A 46 12.84 -28.03 -9.72
CA VAL A 46 12.86 -27.20 -8.50
C VAL A 46 12.80 -25.71 -8.82
N ASN A 47 13.36 -25.28 -9.96
CA ASN A 47 13.36 -23.87 -10.38
C ASN A 47 12.08 -23.43 -11.14
N ASN A 48 11.31 -24.37 -11.73
CA ASN A 48 10.12 -24.04 -12.54
C ASN A 48 8.80 -24.23 -11.79
N GLU A 49 8.73 -25.15 -10.83
CA GLU A 49 7.66 -25.24 -9.86
C GLU A 49 8.19 -24.78 -8.50
N TYR A 50 7.47 -23.86 -7.87
CA TYR A 50 7.76 -23.21 -6.60
C TYR A 50 8.06 -24.23 -5.48
N TYR A 51 9.30 -24.75 -5.43
CA TYR A 51 9.82 -25.50 -4.30
C TYR A 51 10.96 -24.68 -3.73
N GLU A 52 10.58 -23.77 -2.84
CA GLU A 52 11.53 -23.23 -1.88
C GLU A 52 12.27 -24.41 -1.25
N LYS A 53 13.59 -24.34 -1.27
CA LYS A 53 14.44 -24.96 -0.26
C LYS A 53 14.17 -24.26 1.08
N ASN A 54 12.93 -24.30 1.54
CA ASN A 54 12.64 -24.29 2.96
C ASN A 54 13.06 -25.66 3.42
N ILE A 55 14.17 -25.75 4.15
CA ILE A 55 14.31 -26.81 5.14
C ILE A 55 12.99 -26.78 5.91
N SER A 56 12.15 -27.80 5.74
CA SER A 56 10.78 -27.83 6.25
C SER A 56 10.86 -28.02 7.77
N ILE A 57 11.18 -26.93 8.47
CA ILE A 57 11.11 -26.86 9.92
C ILE A 57 9.70 -27.31 10.29
N SER A 58 9.60 -28.37 11.09
CA SER A 58 8.33 -28.99 11.40
C SER A 58 7.44 -27.99 12.15
N LYS A 59 6.14 -28.28 12.21
CA LYS A 59 5.23 -27.41 12.97
C LYS A 59 5.62 -27.36 14.45
N GLU A 60 6.03 -28.50 15.00
CA GLU A 60 6.53 -28.62 16.38
C GLU A 60 7.81 -27.81 16.59
N ASP A 61 8.77 -27.88 15.67
CA ASP A 61 9.99 -27.08 15.72
C ASP A 61 9.70 -25.58 15.65
N LYS A 62 8.73 -25.17 14.83
CA LYS A 62 8.28 -23.76 14.76
C LYS A 62 7.67 -23.29 16.07
N GLU A 63 6.87 -24.14 16.72
CA GLU A 63 6.28 -23.84 18.03
C GLU A 63 7.35 -23.74 19.12
N TYR A 64 8.34 -24.64 19.11
CA TYR A 64 9.49 -24.60 20.02
C TYR A 64 10.37 -23.37 19.81
N ILE A 65 10.66 -23.00 18.56
CA ILE A 65 11.39 -21.77 18.24
C ILE A 65 10.60 -20.53 18.72
N CYS A 66 9.27 -20.53 18.52
CA CYS A 66 8.42 -19.44 19.00
C CYS A 66 8.45 -19.31 20.53
N SER A 67 8.44 -20.42 21.28
CA SER A 67 8.53 -20.37 22.74
C SER A 67 9.87 -19.80 23.20
N LEU A 68 10.98 -20.24 22.61
CA LEU A 68 12.32 -19.71 22.90
C LEU A 68 12.43 -18.22 22.57
N ILE A 69 11.85 -17.76 21.47
CA ILE A 69 11.81 -16.34 21.10
C ILE A 69 11.03 -15.53 22.15
N ASN A 70 9.88 -16.03 22.60
CA ASN A 70 9.05 -15.37 23.61
C ASN A 70 9.72 -15.29 24.99
N GLU A 71 10.55 -16.28 25.33
CA GLU A 71 11.38 -16.29 26.53
C GLU A 71 12.68 -15.46 26.39
N ASN A 72 12.84 -14.70 25.29
CA ASN A 72 14.07 -13.96 24.93
C ASN A 72 15.33 -14.83 24.76
N LYS A 73 15.20 -16.15 24.57
CA LYS A 73 16.28 -17.12 24.38
C LYS A 73 16.68 -17.27 22.91
N LYS A 74 16.88 -16.15 22.20
CA LYS A 74 17.18 -16.15 20.75
C LYS A 74 18.42 -16.96 20.37
N LEU A 75 19.48 -16.88 21.17
CA LEU A 75 20.72 -17.62 20.93
C LEU A 75 20.50 -19.14 21.00
N GLN A 76 19.63 -19.60 21.90
CA GLN A 76 19.29 -21.02 21.98
C GLN A 76 18.49 -21.48 20.76
N ALA A 77 17.61 -20.63 20.24
CA ALA A 77 16.87 -20.93 19.00
C ALA A 77 17.80 -20.99 17.78
N VAL A 78 18.80 -20.10 17.69
CA VAL A 78 19.84 -20.17 16.64
C VAL A 78 20.68 -21.44 16.78
N ALA A 79 21.09 -21.79 18.00
CA ALA A 79 21.87 -23.00 18.26
C ALA A 79 21.08 -24.28 17.92
N PHE A 80 19.79 -24.31 18.22
CA PHE A 80 18.88 -25.41 17.85
C PHE A 80 18.83 -25.60 16.33
N LEU A 81 18.59 -24.53 15.57
CA LEU A 81 18.57 -24.60 14.10
C LEU A 81 19.92 -25.00 13.50
N HIS A 82 21.03 -24.52 14.07
CA HIS A 82 22.36 -24.85 13.59
C HIS A 82 22.72 -26.33 13.83
N LYS A 83 22.34 -26.88 15.00
CA LYS A 83 22.68 -28.25 15.40
C LYS A 83 21.71 -29.30 14.89
N GLU A 84 20.41 -29.07 15.04
CA GLU A 84 19.36 -30.07 14.77
C GLU A 84 18.83 -30.01 13.33
N LYS A 85 19.02 -28.88 12.64
CA LYS A 85 18.53 -28.66 11.26
C LYS A 85 19.66 -28.42 10.25
N GLU A 86 20.90 -28.62 10.68
CA GLU A 86 22.12 -28.47 9.88
C GLU A 86 22.21 -27.14 9.12
N MET A 87 21.56 -26.08 9.63
CA MET A 87 21.59 -24.76 9.01
C MET A 87 22.96 -24.11 9.25
N THR A 88 23.43 -23.29 8.31
CA THR A 88 24.58 -22.43 8.61
C THR A 88 24.22 -21.41 9.70
N LEU A 89 25.22 -20.96 10.46
CA LEU A 89 25.00 -19.97 11.53
C LEU A 89 24.29 -18.69 11.03
N LYS A 90 24.59 -18.30 9.79
CA LYS A 90 23.97 -17.15 9.11
C LYS A 90 22.50 -17.42 8.81
N GLU A 91 22.17 -18.55 8.18
CA GLU A 91 20.79 -18.93 7.87
C GLU A 91 19.93 -19.06 9.14
N ALA A 92 20.47 -19.70 10.17
CA ALA A 92 19.78 -19.83 11.47
C ALA A 92 19.51 -18.46 12.10
N LYS A 93 20.48 -17.54 12.06
CA LYS A 93 20.32 -16.18 12.57
C LYS A 93 19.27 -15.40 11.77
N ASP A 94 19.34 -15.45 10.44
CA ASP A 94 18.42 -14.74 9.55
C ASP A 94 16.98 -15.26 9.72
N TYR A 95 16.81 -16.57 9.91
CA TYR A 95 15.51 -17.19 10.21
C TYR A 95 14.94 -16.70 11.56
N ILE A 96 15.73 -16.74 12.63
CA ILE A 96 15.29 -16.27 13.95
C ILE A 96 14.96 -14.78 13.93
N ASP A 97 15.77 -13.95 13.27
CA ASP A 97 15.49 -12.53 13.10
C ASP A 97 14.16 -12.28 12.38
N ARG A 98 13.86 -13.08 11.34
CA ARG A 98 12.58 -13.03 10.61
C ARG A 98 11.39 -13.44 11.50
N GLU A 99 11.50 -14.52 12.27
CA GLU A 99 10.44 -14.97 13.19
C GLU A 99 10.22 -13.97 14.35
N VAL A 100 11.29 -13.36 14.88
CA VAL A 100 11.18 -12.27 15.86
C VAL A 100 10.43 -11.07 15.28
N LEU A 101 10.76 -10.67 14.05
CA LEU A 101 10.10 -9.57 13.36
C LEU A 101 8.61 -9.88 13.14
N LYS A 102 8.31 -11.10 12.68
CA LYS A 102 6.94 -11.60 12.52
C LYS A 102 6.16 -11.54 13.81
N ASN A 103 6.72 -12.02 14.94
CA ASN A 103 6.11 -11.93 16.27
C ASN A 103 5.86 -10.47 16.68
N LYS A 104 6.79 -9.56 16.38
CA LYS A 104 6.61 -8.12 16.67
C LYS A 104 5.48 -7.51 15.83
N ILE A 105 5.34 -7.89 14.55
CA ILE A 105 4.28 -7.41 13.67
C ILE A 105 2.92 -7.95 14.12
N THR A 106 2.84 -9.24 14.46
CA THR A 106 1.60 -9.89 14.93
C THR A 106 1.19 -9.40 16.31
N ALA A 107 2.12 -9.24 17.26
CA ALA A 107 1.84 -8.70 18.59
C ALA A 107 1.39 -7.23 18.57
N LYS A 108 1.87 -6.45 17.59
CA LYS A 108 1.42 -5.06 17.38
C LYS A 108 0.06 -4.96 16.66
N LYS A 109 -0.57 -6.05 16.21
CA LYS A 109 -1.93 -5.97 15.64
C LYS A 109 -2.88 -5.45 16.73
N PRO A 110 -3.77 -4.50 16.41
CA PRO A 110 -4.68 -3.97 17.42
C PRO A 110 -5.59 -5.09 17.91
N ILE A 111 -5.59 -5.32 19.23
CA ILE A 111 -6.60 -6.12 19.93
C ILE A 111 -7.92 -5.34 19.81
N HIS A 112 -8.63 -5.49 18.70
CA HIS A 112 -9.97 -4.93 18.55
C HIS A 112 -10.92 -5.69 19.47
N LYS A 113 -11.60 -4.95 20.37
CA LYS A 113 -12.68 -5.46 21.21
C LYS A 113 -13.76 -6.10 20.31
N ARG A 114 -14.05 -7.38 20.58
CA ARG A 114 -15.25 -8.18 20.22
C ARG A 114 -15.86 -7.95 18.83
N GLY A 115 -15.84 -9.02 18.02
CA GLY A 115 -16.97 -9.33 17.13
C GLY A 115 -16.78 -9.09 15.62
N TYR A 116 -15.56 -8.90 15.14
CA TYR A 116 -15.27 -8.95 13.70
C TYR A 116 -14.24 -10.04 13.46
N ILE A 117 -14.74 -11.24 13.18
CA ILE A 117 -13.96 -12.25 12.45
C ILE A 117 -13.52 -11.57 11.15
N PHE A 118 -12.24 -11.72 10.82
CA PHE A 118 -11.52 -11.05 9.73
C PHE A 118 -12.14 -11.35 8.34
N ASP A 119 -13.28 -10.72 8.05
CA ASP A 119 -13.63 -10.33 6.69
C ASP A 119 -13.02 -8.94 6.49
N GLU A 120 -11.85 -8.91 5.86
CA GLU A 120 -11.15 -7.69 5.45
C GLU A 120 -11.99 -6.97 4.37
N LYS A 121 -13.13 -6.40 4.78
CA LYS A 121 -13.98 -5.58 3.91
C LYS A 121 -13.13 -4.40 3.45
N LEU A 122 -13.03 -4.22 2.15
CA LEU A 122 -12.36 -3.10 1.49
C LEU A 122 -12.80 -1.72 2.00
N ASP A 123 -13.98 -1.65 2.63
CA ASP A 123 -14.49 -0.50 3.37
C ASP A 123 -13.52 -0.01 4.49
N ILE A 124 -12.68 -0.89 5.05
CA ILE A 124 -11.65 -0.56 6.05
C ILE A 124 -10.40 0.03 5.37
N LEU A 125 -10.09 -0.42 4.15
CA LEU A 125 -8.89 -0.02 3.40
C LEU A 125 -9.00 1.37 2.75
N ILE A 126 -10.18 1.98 2.75
CA ILE A 126 -10.38 3.40 2.39
C ILE A 126 -10.66 4.21 3.66
N PRO A 127 -9.67 4.95 4.19
CA PRO A 127 -9.92 5.89 5.28
C PRO A 127 -11.01 6.88 4.83
N ASN A 128 -11.99 7.12 5.70
CA ASN A 128 -13.12 8.06 5.54
C ASN A 128 -14.42 7.53 4.90
N LEU A 129 -14.50 6.33 4.29
CA LEU A 129 -15.77 5.85 3.71
C LEU A 129 -16.84 5.58 4.79
N THR A 130 -16.44 4.97 5.91
CA THR A 130 -17.29 4.73 7.08
C THR A 130 -17.77 6.05 7.71
N ARG A 131 -16.86 7.04 7.79
CA ARG A 131 -17.16 8.39 8.28
C ARG A 131 -18.11 9.14 7.35
N GLN A 132 -17.94 9.03 6.02
CA GLN A 132 -18.86 9.60 5.03
C GLN A 132 -20.25 8.97 5.12
N LYS A 133 -20.37 7.64 5.27
CA LYS A 133 -21.67 6.98 5.51
C LYS A 133 -22.34 7.48 6.79
N LYS A 134 -21.57 7.68 7.87
CA LYS A 134 -22.09 8.24 9.14
C LYS A 134 -22.54 9.70 8.97
N ALA A 135 -21.72 10.52 8.31
CA ALA A 135 -22.04 11.91 8.03
C ALA A 135 -23.29 12.05 7.14
N LEU A 136 -23.44 11.19 6.13
CA LEU A 136 -24.63 11.14 5.29
C LEU A 136 -25.90 10.86 6.11
N LYS A 137 -25.85 9.90 7.05
CA LYS A 137 -26.99 9.61 7.95
C LYS A 137 -27.36 10.83 8.80
N ILE A 138 -26.36 11.52 9.35
CA ILE A 138 -26.57 12.73 10.15
C ILE A 138 -27.17 13.85 9.28
N MET A 139 -26.63 14.07 8.09
CA MET A 139 -27.10 15.08 7.14
C MET A 139 -28.53 14.81 6.67
N LEU A 140 -28.88 13.55 6.42
CA LEU A 140 -30.24 13.13 6.07
C LEU A 140 -31.22 13.39 7.22
N SER A 141 -30.81 13.10 8.46
CA SER A 141 -31.62 13.40 9.64
C SER A 141 -31.85 14.91 9.81
N ILE A 142 -30.81 15.73 9.63
CA ILE A 142 -30.92 17.20 9.66
C ILE A 142 -31.84 17.71 8.55
N PHE A 143 -31.71 17.17 7.33
CA PHE A 143 -32.57 17.50 6.20
C PHE A 143 -34.04 17.23 6.51
N LEU A 144 -34.35 16.07 7.11
CA LEU A 144 -35.72 15.69 7.45
C LEU A 144 -36.32 16.60 8.53
N VAL A 145 -35.54 16.95 9.54
CA VAL A 145 -35.95 17.92 10.58
C VAL A 145 -36.21 19.31 9.98
N LEU A 146 -35.30 19.80 9.13
CA LEU A 146 -35.48 21.08 8.43
C LEU A 146 -36.73 21.07 7.56
N LEU A 147 -36.97 19.99 6.82
CA LEU A 147 -38.16 19.83 5.99
C LEU A 147 -39.45 19.99 6.82
N VAL A 148 -39.55 19.30 7.97
CA VAL A 148 -40.72 19.41 8.87
C VAL A 148 -40.89 20.84 9.39
N ILE A 149 -39.80 21.48 9.83
CA ILE A 149 -39.84 22.87 10.32
C ILE A 149 -40.35 23.80 9.21
N THR A 150 -39.89 23.64 7.97
CA THR A 150 -40.35 24.48 6.85
C THR A 150 -41.80 24.25 6.47
N LEU A 151 -42.30 23.00 6.58
CA LEU A 151 -43.71 22.70 6.35
C LEU A 151 -44.60 23.35 7.41
N ILE A 152 -44.19 23.31 8.68
CA ILE A 152 -44.90 24.01 9.77
C ILE A 152 -44.88 25.52 9.52
N GLN A 153 -43.72 26.09 9.17
CA GLN A 153 -43.60 27.52 8.82
C GLN A 153 -44.51 27.90 7.65
N LEU A 154 -44.70 27.01 6.67
CA LEU A 154 -45.59 27.23 5.52
C LEU A 154 -47.07 27.24 5.92
N ILE A 155 -47.47 26.38 6.86
CA ILE A 155 -48.86 26.30 7.37
C ILE A 155 -49.22 27.58 8.15
N PHE A 156 -48.31 28.09 8.99
CA PHE A 156 -48.51 29.29 9.80
C PHE A 156 -48.01 30.58 9.13
N LEU A 157 -47.79 30.54 7.81
CA LEU A 157 -47.24 31.65 7.06
C LEU A 157 -48.26 32.79 6.95
N ASP A 158 -47.90 33.95 7.50
CA ASP A 158 -48.60 35.19 7.27
C ASP A 158 -47.79 36.04 6.28
N ARG A 159 -48.30 36.15 5.05
CA ARG A 159 -47.64 36.83 3.93
C ARG A 159 -47.50 38.34 4.14
N SER A 160 -48.22 38.92 5.10
CA SER A 160 -48.13 40.35 5.42
C SER A 160 -46.95 40.67 6.37
N SER A 161 -46.33 39.66 6.97
CA SER A 161 -45.21 39.83 7.90
C SER A 161 -43.86 39.65 7.20
N ASP A 162 -43.10 40.75 7.09
CA ASP A 162 -41.76 40.76 6.51
C ASP A 162 -40.79 39.80 7.24
N ILE A 163 -40.88 39.74 8.57
CA ILE A 163 -40.04 38.86 9.39
C ILE A 163 -40.30 37.38 9.07
N LYS A 164 -41.58 36.97 8.96
CA LYS A 164 -41.93 35.58 8.61
C LYS A 164 -41.49 35.22 7.20
N MET A 165 -41.58 36.17 6.25
CA MET A 165 -41.09 35.99 4.88
C MET A 165 -39.56 35.83 4.81
N ILE A 166 -38.81 36.61 5.59
CA ILE A 166 -37.35 36.48 5.69
C ILE A 166 -36.95 35.10 6.24
N ILE A 167 -37.58 34.66 7.34
CA ILE A 167 -37.31 33.34 7.95
C ILE A 167 -37.59 32.21 6.95
N LEU A 168 -38.73 32.27 6.24
CA LEU A 168 -39.08 31.29 5.22
C LEU A 168 -38.04 31.23 4.08
N ARG A 169 -37.52 32.38 3.64
CA ARG A 169 -36.50 32.44 2.59
C ARG A 169 -35.19 31.76 3.00
N TYR A 170 -34.73 31.96 4.24
CA TYR A 170 -33.54 31.27 4.77
C TYR A 170 -33.77 29.77 4.89
N SER A 171 -34.93 29.37 5.39
CA SER A 171 -35.39 27.99 5.48
C SER A 171 -35.37 27.27 4.11
N ILE A 172 -35.94 27.89 3.07
CA ILE A 172 -35.93 27.36 1.70
C ILE A 172 -34.51 27.27 1.16
N SER A 173 -33.67 28.29 1.40
CA SER A 173 -32.28 28.31 0.95
C SER A 173 -31.45 27.17 1.57
N GLY A 174 -31.64 26.89 2.87
CA GLY A 174 -30.96 25.79 3.57
C GLY A 174 -31.37 24.41 3.04
N ILE A 175 -32.67 24.22 2.75
CA ILE A 175 -33.18 22.99 2.12
C ILE A 175 -32.61 22.82 0.71
N LEU A 176 -32.59 23.88 -0.09
CA LEU A 176 -32.07 23.85 -1.45
C LEU A 176 -30.59 23.42 -1.48
N LEU A 177 -29.78 23.94 -0.56
CA LEU A 177 -28.38 23.53 -0.39
C LEU A 177 -28.26 22.02 -0.09
N LEU A 178 -29.11 21.50 0.79
CA LEU A 178 -29.13 20.08 1.14
C LEU A 178 -29.60 19.21 -0.03
N ILE A 179 -30.62 19.63 -0.78
CA ILE A 179 -31.11 18.92 -1.99
C ILE A 179 -30.00 18.75 -3.02
N ILE A 180 -29.10 19.72 -3.17
CA ILE A 180 -27.98 19.63 -4.13
C ILE A 180 -26.84 18.76 -3.57
N THR A 181 -26.49 18.94 -2.29
CA THR A 181 -25.32 18.29 -1.69
C THR A 181 -25.53 16.82 -1.36
N LEU A 182 -26.70 16.41 -0.87
CA LEU A 182 -27.02 15.01 -0.55
C LEU A 182 -26.82 14.03 -1.72
N PRO A 183 -27.42 14.24 -2.92
CA PRO A 183 -27.25 13.33 -4.04
C PRO A 183 -25.79 13.27 -4.53
N LEU A 184 -25.04 14.38 -4.46
CA LEU A 184 -23.61 14.38 -4.79
C LEU A 184 -22.81 13.47 -3.85
N ILE A 185 -23.09 13.51 -2.54
CA ILE A 185 -22.43 12.64 -1.56
C ILE A 185 -22.83 11.17 -1.77
N ILE A 186 -24.12 10.90 -2.01
CA ILE A 186 -24.62 9.54 -2.30
C ILE A 186 -23.94 8.98 -3.54
N LEU A 187 -23.88 9.76 -4.62
CA LEU A 187 -23.23 9.38 -5.87
C LEU A 187 -21.75 9.11 -5.67
N ASN A 188 -21.04 9.97 -4.93
CA ASN A 188 -19.63 9.77 -4.61
C ASN A 188 -19.41 8.45 -3.83
N ILE A 189 -20.22 8.18 -2.80
CA ILE A 189 -20.17 6.91 -2.05
C ILE A 189 -20.44 5.72 -2.98
N HIS A 190 -21.41 5.83 -3.88
CA HIS A 190 -21.73 4.77 -4.84
C HIS A 190 -20.56 4.50 -5.80
N ILE A 191 -19.95 5.54 -6.36
CA ILE A 191 -18.78 5.43 -7.23
C ILE A 191 -17.62 4.74 -6.49
N ILE A 192 -17.35 5.15 -5.25
CA ILE A 192 -16.31 4.53 -4.42
C ILE A 192 -16.63 3.06 -4.17
N LYS A 193 -17.86 2.73 -3.79
CA LYS A 193 -18.31 1.34 -3.57
C LYS A 193 -18.15 0.49 -4.83
N ASN A 194 -18.50 1.01 -5.99
CA ASN A 194 -18.35 0.29 -7.26
C ASN A 194 -16.86 0.07 -7.61
N LYS A 195 -16.01 1.07 -7.40
CA LYS A 195 -14.55 0.92 -7.54
C LYS A 195 -14.00 -0.14 -6.59
N LEU A 196 -14.48 -0.19 -5.35
CA LEU A 196 -14.10 -1.22 -4.38
C LEU A 196 -14.53 -2.62 -4.83
N LYS A 197 -15.79 -2.78 -5.24
CA LYS A 197 -16.30 -4.08 -5.74
C LYS A 197 -15.47 -4.59 -6.93
N LYS A 198 -15.07 -3.68 -7.83
CA LYS A 198 -14.15 -4.01 -8.92
C LYS A 198 -12.77 -4.47 -8.44
N LEU A 199 -12.21 -3.84 -7.40
CA LEU A 199 -10.93 -4.25 -6.79
C LEU A 199 -11.05 -5.57 -6.01
N GLU A 200 -12.22 -5.86 -5.43
CA GLU A 200 -12.52 -7.10 -4.73
C GLU A 200 -12.46 -8.29 -5.68
N ASN A 201 -13.20 -8.17 -6.79
CA ASN A 201 -13.36 -9.18 -7.82
C ASN A 201 -12.20 -9.22 -8.84
N LEU A 202 -11.19 -8.37 -8.68
CA LEU A 202 -10.04 -8.35 -9.56
C LEU A 202 -9.19 -9.58 -9.25
N GLU A 203 -9.23 -10.57 -10.14
CA GLU A 203 -8.27 -11.67 -10.12
C GLU A 203 -6.87 -11.09 -10.28
N LEU A 204 -6.00 -11.44 -9.33
CA LEU A 204 -4.67 -10.88 -9.27
C LEU A 204 -3.89 -11.32 -10.51
N SER A 205 -3.74 -10.40 -11.48
CA SER A 205 -2.88 -10.61 -12.63
C SER A 205 -1.48 -11.01 -12.16
N ASN A 206 -0.88 -11.99 -12.84
CA ASN A 206 0.49 -12.40 -12.55
C ASN A 206 1.49 -11.27 -12.82
N GLN A 207 1.11 -10.28 -13.65
CA GLN A 207 1.90 -9.10 -13.93
C GLN A 207 1.06 -7.82 -13.83
N PHE A 208 1.55 -6.82 -13.11
CA PHE A 208 0.93 -5.49 -13.05
C PHE A 208 1.95 -4.38 -12.73
N GLU A 209 1.65 -3.16 -13.20
CA GLU A 209 2.49 -1.98 -12.95
C GLU A 209 1.85 -1.07 -11.89
N VAL A 210 2.61 -0.71 -10.87
CA VAL A 210 2.24 0.30 -9.86
C VAL A 210 3.04 1.56 -10.07
N LYS A 211 2.35 2.67 -10.34
CA LYS A 211 3.02 3.96 -10.57
C LYS A 211 3.20 4.73 -9.27
N ALA A 212 4.28 5.50 -9.18
CA ALA A 212 4.48 6.45 -8.08
C ALA A 212 3.30 7.41 -7.99
N PHE A 213 2.70 7.48 -6.81
CA PHE A 213 1.59 8.38 -6.56
C PHE A 213 2.10 9.79 -6.32
N ILE A 214 1.61 10.69 -7.17
CA ILE A 214 1.69 12.13 -6.95
C ILE A 214 0.27 12.63 -6.82
N SER A 215 0.05 13.42 -5.78
CA SER A 215 -1.23 14.09 -5.61
C SER A 215 -1.41 15.10 -6.75
N ASN A 216 -2.41 14.89 -7.60
CA ASN A 216 -2.78 15.86 -8.63
C ASN A 216 -3.06 17.24 -8.03
N PHE A 217 -3.49 17.29 -6.76
CA PHE A 217 -3.68 18.52 -6.01
C PHE A 217 -2.33 19.20 -5.70
N GLU A 218 -1.32 18.48 -5.19
CA GLU A 218 0.01 19.07 -4.93
C GLU A 218 0.61 19.68 -6.20
N LEU A 219 0.50 18.99 -7.34
CA LEU A 219 0.91 19.52 -8.65
C LEU A 219 0.12 20.76 -9.04
N PHE A 220 -1.21 20.73 -8.89
CA PHE A 220 -2.07 21.87 -9.20
C PHE A 220 -1.69 23.10 -8.37
N LEU A 221 -1.42 22.93 -7.07
CA LEU A 221 -1.06 24.03 -6.18
C LEU A 221 0.27 24.67 -6.57
N GLN A 222 1.26 23.86 -6.97
CA GLN A 222 2.55 24.40 -7.42
C GLN A 222 2.43 25.12 -8.77
N VAL A 223 1.67 24.57 -9.72
CA VAL A 223 1.40 25.25 -11.01
C VAL A 223 0.64 26.56 -10.77
N LEU A 224 -0.37 26.55 -9.89
CA LEU A 224 -1.12 27.75 -9.52
C LEU A 224 -0.23 28.80 -8.87
N LEU A 225 0.68 28.40 -7.97
CA LEU A 225 1.64 29.30 -7.33
C LEU A 225 2.54 29.97 -8.38
N ILE A 226 3.07 29.19 -9.34
CA ILE A 226 3.88 29.71 -10.44
C ILE A 226 3.07 30.69 -11.30
N LEU A 227 1.81 30.36 -11.61
CA LEU A 227 0.91 31.23 -12.38
C LEU A 227 0.66 32.57 -11.68
N ILE A 228 0.44 32.54 -10.36
CA ILE A 228 0.31 33.75 -9.54
C ILE A 228 1.58 34.61 -9.63
N PHE A 229 2.76 34.00 -9.53
CA PHE A 229 4.02 34.73 -9.67
C PHE A 229 4.22 35.33 -11.07
N ILE A 230 3.82 34.62 -12.13
CA ILE A 230 3.86 35.14 -13.52
C ILE A 230 3.01 36.41 -13.65
N ILE A 231 1.91 36.53 -12.91
CA ILE A 231 1.04 37.72 -12.92
C ILE A 231 1.60 38.83 -12.01
N ILE A 232 2.12 38.48 -10.83
CA ILE A 232 2.62 39.46 -9.85
C ILE A 232 3.92 40.12 -10.31
N ILE A 233 4.85 39.37 -10.90
CA ILE A 233 6.18 39.88 -11.30
C ILE A 233 6.07 41.09 -12.25
N PRO A 234 5.28 41.05 -13.34
CA PRO A 234 5.09 42.20 -14.23
C PRO A 234 4.45 43.41 -13.53
N ILE A 235 3.44 43.18 -12.68
CA ILE A 235 2.78 44.26 -11.92
C ILE A 235 3.77 44.94 -10.98
N PHE A 236 4.61 44.13 -10.32
CA PHE A 236 5.66 44.62 -9.43
C PHE A 236 6.71 45.43 -10.22
N PHE A 237 7.07 44.97 -11.41
CA PHE A 237 8.02 45.65 -12.30
C PHE A 237 7.51 47.02 -12.78
N VAL A 238 6.22 47.13 -13.13
CA VAL A 238 5.59 48.40 -13.55
C VAL A 238 5.48 49.39 -12.39
N LYS A 239 5.36 48.91 -11.15
CA LYS A 239 5.11 49.73 -9.95
C LYS A 239 6.38 50.14 -9.20
N ILE A 240 7.53 49.52 -9.49
CA ILE A 240 8.80 49.89 -8.87
C ILE A 240 9.31 51.21 -9.42
N ASN A 241 9.61 52.13 -8.50
CA ASN A 241 10.41 53.31 -8.82
C ASN A 241 11.89 52.92 -8.65
N TYR A 242 12.67 52.92 -9.72
CA TYR A 242 14.05 52.37 -9.78
C TYR A 242 15.06 52.99 -8.80
N LYS A 243 14.69 54.08 -8.10
CA LYS A 243 15.50 54.72 -7.06
C LYS A 243 15.27 54.12 -5.65
N ASP A 244 14.26 53.28 -5.46
CA ASP A 244 13.94 52.68 -4.16
C ASP A 244 14.57 51.30 -4.01
N TYR A 245 15.67 51.24 -3.26
CA TYR A 245 16.44 50.02 -3.00
C TYR A 245 15.61 48.92 -2.33
N LYS A 246 14.53 49.27 -1.61
CA LYS A 246 13.61 48.29 -1.01
C LYS A 246 12.84 47.51 -2.07
N GLY A 247 12.39 48.17 -3.13
CA GLY A 247 11.67 47.53 -4.24
C GLY A 247 12.54 46.49 -4.96
N ILE A 248 13.82 46.84 -5.21
CA ILE A 248 14.80 45.94 -5.83
C ILE A 248 15.07 44.72 -4.92
N PHE A 249 15.18 44.92 -3.60
CA PHE A 249 15.36 43.82 -2.66
C PHE A 249 14.18 42.84 -2.67
N TYR A 250 12.94 43.34 -2.61
CA TYR A 250 11.74 42.50 -2.67
C TYR A 250 11.65 41.71 -3.99
N PHE A 251 12.12 42.28 -5.10
CA PHE A 251 12.16 41.61 -6.39
C PHE A 251 13.12 40.41 -6.37
N PHE A 252 14.32 40.56 -5.82
CA PHE A 252 15.26 39.44 -5.68
C PHE A 252 14.72 38.33 -4.75
N VAL A 253 14.04 38.70 -3.68
CA VAL A 253 13.35 37.73 -2.80
C VAL A 253 12.27 36.97 -3.58
N LEU A 254 11.49 37.66 -4.42
CA LEU A 254 10.46 37.05 -5.26
C LEU A 254 11.05 36.08 -6.29
N ILE A 255 12.18 36.42 -6.90
CA ILE A 255 12.93 35.54 -7.80
C ILE A 255 13.43 34.29 -7.05
N ALA A 256 14.01 34.46 -5.86
CA ALA A 256 14.50 33.33 -5.08
C ALA A 256 13.37 32.34 -4.73
N ILE A 257 12.19 32.86 -4.34
CA ILE A 257 11.02 32.03 -4.03
C ILE A 257 10.50 31.30 -5.29
N THR A 258 10.46 31.97 -6.44
CA THR A 258 10.00 31.35 -7.69
C THR A 258 10.96 30.27 -8.18
N VAL A 259 12.28 30.51 -8.13
CA VAL A 259 13.29 29.49 -8.46
C VAL A 259 13.18 28.28 -7.53
N ALA A 260 13.02 28.50 -6.22
CA ALA A 260 12.80 27.41 -5.27
C ALA A 260 11.51 26.63 -5.56
N GLY A 261 10.42 27.32 -5.92
CA GLY A 261 9.15 26.71 -6.32
C GLY A 261 9.26 25.84 -7.58
N ILE A 262 9.98 26.34 -8.60
CA ILE A 262 10.25 25.59 -9.84
C ILE A 262 11.10 24.34 -9.54
N TYR A 263 12.11 24.46 -8.68
CA TYR A 263 12.94 23.33 -8.28
C TYR A 263 12.13 22.21 -7.61
N GLU A 264 11.23 22.54 -6.67
CA GLU A 264 10.34 21.56 -6.04
C GLU A 264 9.36 20.94 -7.05
N LEU A 265 8.84 21.71 -8.01
CA LEU A 265 8.00 21.19 -9.09
C LEU A 265 8.74 20.18 -9.97
N LEU A 266 9.98 20.49 -10.38
CA LEU A 266 10.82 19.58 -11.15
C LEU A 266 11.10 18.27 -10.40
N LYS A 267 11.36 18.36 -9.09
CA LYS A 267 11.57 17.20 -8.22
C LYS A 267 10.33 16.30 -8.15
N ILE A 268 9.14 16.88 -8.03
CA ILE A 268 7.88 16.12 -8.04
C ILE A 268 7.65 15.47 -9.41
N LEU A 269 7.90 16.19 -10.51
CA LEU A 269 7.78 15.63 -11.85
C LEU A 269 8.75 14.48 -12.12
N LYS A 270 9.98 14.54 -11.58
CA LYS A 270 10.93 13.42 -11.64
C LYS A 270 10.38 12.19 -10.93
N ASN A 271 9.76 12.36 -9.77
CA ASN A 271 9.18 11.26 -9.00
C ASN A 271 8.03 10.56 -9.76
N LYS A 272 7.36 11.24 -10.71
CA LYS A 272 6.27 10.68 -11.52
C LYS A 272 6.73 9.55 -12.44
N LYS A 273 8.02 9.54 -12.78
CA LYS A 273 8.61 8.62 -13.74
C LYS A 273 8.92 7.26 -13.13
N TYR A 274 8.83 7.11 -11.81
CA TYR A 274 9.05 5.83 -11.15
C TYR A 274 7.79 4.97 -11.17
N SER A 275 7.98 3.69 -11.46
CA SER A 275 6.96 2.66 -11.30
C SER A 275 7.58 1.34 -10.85
N LEU A 276 6.77 0.50 -10.23
CA LEU A 276 7.12 -0.89 -9.92
C LEU A 276 6.41 -1.76 -10.94
N ASN A 277 7.19 -2.51 -11.70
CA ASN A 277 6.67 -3.63 -12.45
C ASN A 277 6.75 -4.87 -11.57
N ILE A 278 5.61 -5.51 -11.36
CA ILE A 278 5.48 -6.63 -10.44
C ILE A 278 5.09 -7.84 -11.26
N ASP A 279 5.93 -8.86 -11.23
CA ASP A 279 5.68 -10.17 -11.81
C ASP A 279 5.60 -11.21 -10.68
N SER A 280 5.11 -12.40 -11.01
CA SER A 280 5.12 -13.60 -10.20
C SER A 280 6.49 -14.09 -9.72
N ARG A 281 7.59 -13.60 -10.29
CA ARG A 281 8.97 -14.00 -9.96
C ARG A 281 9.81 -12.86 -9.37
N GLU A 282 9.63 -11.66 -9.88
CA GLU A 282 10.46 -10.51 -9.55
C GLU A 282 9.67 -9.20 -9.52
N ILE A 283 10.24 -8.23 -8.80
CA ILE A 283 9.77 -6.86 -8.71
C ILE A 283 10.86 -5.97 -9.27
N ALA A 284 10.55 -5.28 -10.36
CA ALA A 284 11.45 -4.35 -11.03
C ALA A 284 11.04 -2.91 -10.74
N LEU A 285 11.98 -2.10 -10.27
CA LEU A 285 11.85 -0.65 -10.19
C LEU A 285 12.22 -0.05 -11.55
N LEU A 286 11.23 0.57 -12.19
CA LEU A 286 11.37 1.25 -13.46
C LEU A 286 11.52 2.77 -13.25
N TYR A 287 12.33 3.40 -14.09
CA TYR A 287 12.33 4.85 -14.29
C TYR A 287 12.12 5.15 -15.77
N ASN A 288 11.05 5.87 -16.08
CA ASN A 288 10.67 6.19 -17.45
C ASN A 288 10.60 4.93 -18.35
N LYS A 289 9.97 3.86 -17.84
CA LYS A 289 9.85 2.52 -18.45
C LYS A 289 11.14 1.70 -18.56
N ASN A 290 12.29 2.27 -18.23
CA ASN A 290 13.55 1.52 -18.21
C ASN A 290 13.77 0.91 -16.83
N GLU A 291 14.16 -0.36 -16.79
CA GLU A 291 14.51 -1.03 -15.55
C GLU A 291 15.76 -0.42 -14.93
N MET A 292 15.67 -0.05 -13.65
CA MET A 292 16.80 0.44 -12.87
C MET A 292 17.38 -0.65 -11.98
N LYS A 293 16.50 -1.37 -11.28
CA LYS A 293 16.84 -2.42 -10.31
C LYS A 293 15.72 -3.43 -10.25
N SER A 294 16.05 -4.71 -10.07
CA SER A 294 15.09 -5.78 -9.82
C SER A 294 15.45 -6.57 -8.58
N ILE A 295 14.43 -7.11 -7.93
CA ILE A 295 14.55 -8.01 -6.79
C ILE A 295 13.63 -9.20 -6.99
N LYS A 296 14.17 -10.41 -6.85
CA LYS A 296 13.34 -11.63 -6.81
C LYS A 296 12.50 -11.61 -5.54
N ILE A 297 11.25 -12.09 -5.62
CA ILE A 297 10.34 -12.12 -4.47
C ILE A 297 10.95 -12.86 -3.27
N GLU A 298 11.64 -13.98 -3.54
CA GLU A 298 12.35 -14.80 -2.54
C GLU A 298 13.42 -14.01 -1.76
N LYS A 299 14.00 -12.98 -2.38
CA LYS A 299 15.03 -12.13 -1.77
C LYS A 299 14.44 -10.96 -0.98
N ILE A 300 13.11 -10.86 -0.88
CA ILE A 300 12.43 -9.87 -0.06
C ILE A 300 12.32 -10.42 1.37
N ASN A 301 12.77 -9.63 2.34
CA ASN A 301 12.64 -10.00 3.75
C ASN A 301 11.26 -9.62 4.28
N TYR A 302 10.90 -8.34 4.16
CA TYR A 302 9.60 -7.83 4.56
C TYR A 302 9.27 -6.53 3.85
N ILE A 303 8.00 -6.15 3.94
CA ILE A 303 7.48 -4.93 3.34
C ILE A 303 6.79 -4.12 4.42
N ASN A 304 6.99 -2.82 4.37
CA ASN A 304 6.36 -1.87 5.27
C ASN A 304 5.38 -0.99 4.50
N PHE A 305 4.13 -0.95 4.94
CA PHE A 305 3.17 0.05 4.50
C PHE A 305 2.95 1.06 5.62
N TYR A 306 3.17 2.34 5.35
CA TYR A 306 3.01 3.39 6.35
C TYR A 306 2.52 4.71 5.74
N ALA A 307 2.06 5.63 6.59
CA ALA A 307 1.74 7.01 6.20
C ALA A 307 2.82 7.97 6.72
N LYS A 308 3.26 8.93 5.91
CA LYS A 308 4.12 10.01 6.41
C LYS A 308 3.34 10.82 7.45
N LYS A 309 3.90 10.94 8.65
CA LYS A 309 3.36 11.78 9.72
C LYS A 309 3.87 13.21 9.55
N SER A 310 2.97 14.17 9.58
CA SER A 310 3.34 15.59 9.67
C SER A 310 3.89 15.92 11.06
N ARG A 311 4.60 17.05 11.19
CA ARG A 311 5.11 17.55 12.49
C ARG A 311 4.03 17.70 13.58
N ARG A 312 2.75 17.79 13.19
CA ARG A 312 1.59 17.88 14.10
C ARG A 312 0.96 16.52 14.43
N GLY A 313 1.60 15.40 14.09
CA GLY A 313 1.07 14.05 14.32
C GLY A 313 -0.07 13.63 13.39
N ILE A 314 -0.54 14.51 12.49
CA ILE A 314 -1.56 14.18 11.48
C ILE A 314 -0.90 13.32 10.41
N SER A 315 -1.39 12.10 10.24
CA SER A 315 -0.97 11.15 9.21
C SER A 315 -1.55 11.51 7.84
N SER A 316 -0.75 11.38 6.79
CA SER A 316 -1.27 11.49 5.41
C SER A 316 -2.16 10.31 5.05
N ASN A 317 -3.26 10.54 4.32
CA ASN A 317 -4.07 9.45 3.73
C ASN A 317 -3.41 8.80 2.50
N ILE A 318 -2.11 9.01 2.31
CA ILE A 318 -1.34 8.49 1.18
C ILE A 318 -0.45 7.35 1.70
N PRO A 319 -0.66 6.11 1.23
CA PRO A 319 0.18 4.99 1.61
C PRO A 319 1.57 5.12 0.96
N VAL A 320 2.59 4.77 1.73
CA VAL A 320 3.98 4.62 1.29
C VAL A 320 4.34 3.15 1.44
N ILE A 321 4.85 2.55 0.37
CA ILE A 321 5.45 1.21 0.40
C ILE A 321 6.96 1.35 0.58
N GLN A 322 7.52 0.48 1.41
CA GLN A 322 8.95 0.31 1.60
C GLN A 322 9.28 -1.19 1.51
N ILE A 323 10.13 -1.57 0.57
CA ILE A 323 10.51 -2.98 0.34
C ILE A 323 11.92 -3.19 0.88
N PHE A 324 12.11 -4.20 1.73
CA PHE A 324 13.39 -4.56 2.32
C PHE A 324 13.91 -5.87 1.72
N ASP A 325 15.18 -5.88 1.34
CA ASP A 325 15.87 -7.10 0.94
C ASP A 325 16.26 -7.97 2.16
N MET A 326 16.81 -9.15 1.91
CA MET A 326 17.32 -10.05 2.95
C MET A 326 18.33 -9.41 3.90
N GLU A 327 19.14 -8.47 3.41
CA GLU A 327 20.13 -7.74 4.20
C GLU A 327 19.52 -6.58 5.01
N LYS A 328 18.19 -6.39 4.93
CA LYS A 328 17.43 -5.30 5.55
C LYS A 328 17.77 -3.92 4.96
N ASN A 329 18.33 -3.88 3.76
CA ASN A 329 18.48 -2.65 3.00
C ASN A 329 17.17 -2.29 2.29
N ILE A 330 16.93 -0.99 2.13
CA ILE A 330 15.75 -0.49 1.43
C ILE A 330 15.98 -0.66 -0.08
N PHE A 331 15.25 -1.60 -0.69
CA PHE A 331 15.23 -1.77 -2.15
C PHE A 331 14.54 -0.59 -2.82
N THR A 332 13.36 -0.21 -2.30
CA THR A 332 12.60 0.94 -2.80
C THR A 332 11.69 1.51 -1.73
N GLU A 333 11.43 2.82 -1.84
CA GLU A 333 10.45 3.53 -1.06
C GLU A 333 9.66 4.46 -1.98
N MET A 334 8.33 4.32 -2.03
CA MET A 334 7.51 5.19 -2.86
C MET A 334 6.10 5.36 -2.32
N LYS A 335 5.51 6.54 -2.61
CA LYS A 335 4.08 6.79 -2.41
C LYS A 335 3.30 5.98 -3.45
N VAL A 336 2.20 5.34 -3.06
CA VAL A 336 1.33 4.58 -3.95
C VAL A 336 -0.12 5.03 -3.82
N LYS A 337 -0.94 4.75 -4.83
CA LYS A 337 -2.38 5.03 -4.75
C LYS A 337 -3.02 4.08 -3.74
N ILE A 338 -4.16 4.48 -3.17
CA ILE A 338 -4.93 3.60 -2.28
C ILE A 338 -5.35 2.30 -2.99
N SER A 339 -5.69 2.37 -4.30
CA SER A 339 -6.03 1.20 -5.12
C SER A 339 -4.84 0.25 -5.26
N ASP A 340 -3.66 0.81 -5.51
CA ASP A 340 -2.45 0.05 -5.79
C ASP A 340 -1.93 -0.56 -4.48
N TYR A 341 -2.06 0.16 -3.36
CA TYR A 341 -1.81 -0.37 -2.01
C TYR A 341 -2.64 -1.63 -1.72
N ILE A 342 -3.95 -1.61 -2.02
CA ILE A 342 -4.84 -2.78 -1.84
C ILE A 342 -4.36 -3.94 -2.72
N LEU A 343 -4.01 -3.68 -3.97
CA LEU A 343 -3.52 -4.69 -4.91
C LEU A 343 -2.19 -5.30 -4.46
N LEU A 344 -1.25 -4.46 -4.06
CA LEU A 344 0.04 -4.86 -3.51
C LEU A 344 -0.13 -5.73 -2.26
N LYS A 345 -1.03 -5.34 -1.36
CA LYS A 345 -1.32 -6.11 -0.15
C LYS A 345 -1.85 -7.52 -0.47
N LYS A 346 -2.78 -7.63 -1.43
CA LYS A 346 -3.26 -8.93 -1.93
C LYS A 346 -2.12 -9.75 -2.56
N TYR A 347 -1.28 -9.12 -3.37
CA TYR A 347 -0.14 -9.77 -4.02
C TYR A 347 0.86 -10.33 -3.00
N PHE A 348 1.35 -9.52 -2.06
CA PHE A 348 2.34 -9.99 -1.08
C PHE A 348 1.79 -11.06 -0.14
N LYS A 349 0.47 -11.02 0.14
CA LYS A 349 -0.21 -12.09 0.88
C LYS A 349 -0.26 -13.41 0.09
N LYS A 350 -0.46 -13.35 -1.24
CA LYS A 350 -0.47 -14.53 -2.14
C LYS A 350 0.90 -15.23 -2.16
N TYR A 351 1.98 -14.47 -2.11
CA TYR A 351 3.37 -14.98 -2.12
C TYR A 351 3.98 -15.13 -0.71
N GLU A 352 3.16 -15.12 0.34
CA GLU A 352 3.57 -15.31 1.75
C GLU A 352 4.69 -14.37 2.24
N VAL A 353 4.86 -13.21 1.61
CA VAL A 353 5.84 -12.20 2.00
C VAL A 353 5.39 -11.54 3.31
N LEU A 354 6.33 -11.30 4.23
CA LEU A 354 6.05 -10.65 5.50
C LEU A 354 5.62 -9.18 5.29
N VAL A 355 4.39 -8.83 5.67
CA VAL A 355 3.86 -7.46 5.55
C VAL A 355 3.66 -6.82 6.93
N ASN A 356 4.40 -5.74 7.21
CA ASN A 356 4.12 -4.82 8.31
C ASN A 356 3.21 -3.69 7.80
N ASP A 357 1.93 -3.73 8.17
CA ASP A 357 0.94 -2.72 7.77
C ASP A 357 0.70 -1.73 8.92
N GLU A 358 1.43 -0.61 8.91
CA GLU A 358 1.24 0.53 9.82
C GLU A 358 0.25 1.56 9.26
N PHE A 359 -0.01 1.54 7.95
CA PHE A 359 -0.93 2.45 7.29
C PHE A 359 -2.38 2.17 7.72
N ASN A 360 -2.80 0.91 7.76
CA ASN A 360 -4.15 0.50 8.16
C ASN A 360 -4.38 0.49 9.68
N ARG A 361 -3.39 0.90 10.49
CA ARG A 361 -3.53 1.06 11.95
C ARG A 361 -4.11 2.42 12.35
N LEU A 362 -4.22 3.34 11.41
CA LEU A 362 -4.77 4.70 11.55
C LEU A 362 -6.24 4.72 11.11
#